data_AF-A0A9N9YXE0-F1
#
_entry.id   AF-A0A9N9YXE0-F1
#
_cell.length_a   1.000
_cell.length_b   1.000
_cell.length_c   1.000
_cell.angle_alpha   90.00
_cell.angle_beta   90.00
_cell.angle_gamma   90.00
#
_symmetry.space_group_name_H-M   'P 1'
#
loop_
_entity.id
_entity.type
_entity.pdbx_description
1 polymer ?
#
loop_
_entity_poly.entity_id
_entity_poly.type
_entity_poly.pdbx_seq_one_letter_code
_entity_poly.pdbx_strand_id
1 'polypeptide(L)'
;MRPGSSVPRPPPSTAGDRVASQLVSHLNAGANRGRAIQARYLKEMPKRVCVHQSLRDSVSLFYVVLTNFLLQKPAVDFTGLAEYGRAIKSLRQVLASNEARTPETLASVTVLHLVEELFNPSQRRMLHASGMTSLVTAIGPPKPNDKFYISILSEVYNFLITHAITRGWKDNLNKDSWRDPMGITWSKSNVDKELTESMLPVLHACAHASDRTPVYVRGCQALWKPSAGKYLEMSNAELGKEILETAENIDTLLAAMVSKCIERGDIVEEEDPHSLSGTSYRFSSPFLAYTLLHAHCSHVFLSQMRYHWSLFHNWPVADTHYAKLKDLCVHIWKYLRFLRRLEPSVAAVTPRGVYLTLELADETQRENLMDEFTELDRALGKILTPRAVMVGEILFFAKLWTGRRP
;
A
#
# COMPACT_ATOMS: atom_id res chain seq x y z
N MET A 1 37.16 -5.87 23.27
CA MET A 1 37.83 -5.16 22.16
C MET A 1 37.06 -3.89 21.86
N ARG A 2 37.69 -2.71 21.96
CA ARG A 2 37.07 -1.42 21.63
C ARG A 2 36.97 -1.30 20.09
N PRO A 3 35.82 -0.92 19.51
CA PRO A 3 35.75 -0.66 18.08
C PRO A 3 36.61 0.56 17.75
N GLY A 4 37.42 0.42 16.69
CA GLY A 4 38.39 1.40 16.25
C GLY A 4 37.79 2.75 15.91
N SER A 5 38.62 3.78 16.06
CA SER A 5 38.39 5.18 15.73
C SER A 5 37.68 5.35 14.37
N SER A 6 36.41 5.76 14.38
CA SER A 6 35.76 6.24 13.17
C SER A 6 36.32 7.61 12.82
N VAL A 7 37.08 7.67 11.73
CA VAL A 7 37.46 8.94 11.08
C VAL A 7 36.19 9.79 10.91
N PRO A 8 36.17 11.06 11.36
CA PRO A 8 35.03 11.95 11.16
C PRO A 8 34.71 12.03 9.67
N ARG A 9 33.48 11.69 9.28
CA ARG A 9 33.07 11.77 7.88
C ARG A 9 33.08 13.26 7.47
N PRO A 10 33.71 13.63 6.35
CA PRO A 10 33.80 15.03 5.94
C PRO A 10 32.39 15.64 5.78
N PRO A 11 32.23 16.93 6.14
CA PRO A 11 30.92 17.58 6.09
C PRO A 11 30.36 17.63 4.66
N PRO A 12 29.04 17.50 4.49
CA PRO A 12 28.40 17.52 3.17
C PRO A 12 28.67 18.85 2.45
N SER A 13 29.31 18.75 1.28
CA SER A 13 29.83 19.91 0.54
C SER A 13 28.81 20.49 -0.44
N THR A 14 27.93 19.65 -0.99
CA THR A 14 26.91 20.05 -1.96
C THR A 14 25.50 20.07 -1.37
N ALA A 15 24.56 20.72 -2.07
CA ALA A 15 23.14 20.63 -1.72
C ALA A 15 22.62 19.19 -1.78
N GLY A 16 23.13 18.38 -2.71
CA GLY A 16 22.84 16.95 -2.79
C GLY A 16 23.33 16.21 -1.56
N ASP A 17 24.57 16.44 -1.13
CA ASP A 17 25.16 15.79 0.04
C ASP A 17 24.39 16.13 1.31
N ARG A 18 23.90 17.37 1.43
CA ARG A 18 23.08 17.80 2.58
C ARG A 18 21.75 17.04 2.62
N VAL A 19 21.02 16.98 1.51
CA VAL A 19 19.75 16.23 1.43
C VAL A 19 19.97 14.73 1.64
N ALA A 20 21.01 14.15 1.04
CA ALA A 20 21.37 12.74 1.22
C ALA A 20 21.76 12.43 2.67
N SER A 21 22.52 13.32 3.33
CA SER A 21 22.88 13.19 4.74
C SER A 21 21.68 13.29 5.67
N GLN A 22 20.75 14.21 5.39
CA GLN A 22 19.47 14.30 6.11
C GLN A 22 18.68 13.00 5.96
N LEU A 23 18.61 12.44 4.75
CA LEU A 23 17.94 11.17 4.50
C LEU A 23 18.56 10.01 5.27
N VAL A 24 19.88 9.88 5.25
CA VAL A 24 20.57 8.86 6.03
C VAL A 24 20.35 9.08 7.53
N SER A 25 20.43 10.32 8.02
CA SER A 25 20.19 10.64 9.43
C SER A 25 18.79 10.25 9.87
N HIS A 26 17.77 10.58 9.07
CA HIS A 26 16.38 10.20 9.37
C HIS A 26 16.14 8.69 9.33
N LEU A 27 16.77 7.98 8.39
CA LEU A 27 16.71 6.51 8.34
C LEU A 27 17.40 5.86 9.55
N ASN A 28 18.36 6.54 10.18
CA ASN A 28 19.14 6.03 11.31
C ASN A 28 18.62 6.46 12.69
N ALA A 29 17.93 7.61 12.80
CA ALA A 29 17.61 8.24 14.09
C ALA A 29 16.36 7.70 14.81
N GLY A 30 15.59 6.77 14.21
CA GLY A 30 14.31 6.31 14.77
C GLY A 30 14.35 4.96 15.46
N ALA A 31 13.90 4.91 16.72
CA ALA A 31 13.44 3.68 17.36
C ALA A 31 12.09 3.27 16.74
N ASN A 32 12.07 2.22 15.92
CA ASN A 32 10.90 1.61 15.24
C ASN A 32 10.45 2.14 13.86
N ARG A 33 11.41 2.17 12.92
CA ARG A 33 11.47 1.38 11.65
C ARG A 33 10.30 1.36 10.64
N GLY A 34 9.12 1.89 10.88
CA GLY A 34 7.97 1.63 10.01
C GLY A 34 8.06 2.26 8.60
N ARG A 35 8.56 3.49 8.47
CA ARG A 35 8.73 4.13 7.14
C ARG A 35 9.86 3.51 6.32
N ALA A 36 10.96 3.11 6.96
CA ALA A 36 12.05 2.40 6.30
C ALA A 36 11.65 0.98 5.84
N ILE A 37 10.58 0.43 6.42
CA ILE A 37 9.94 -0.83 6.01
C ILE A 37 8.98 -0.61 4.84
N GLN A 38 8.18 0.45 4.86
CA GLN A 38 7.22 0.79 3.79
C GLN A 38 7.91 1.36 2.54
N ALA A 39 8.65 2.45 2.68
CA ALA A 39 9.32 3.14 1.57
C ALA A 39 10.75 2.64 1.36
N ARG A 40 10.92 1.34 1.04
CA ARG A 40 12.23 0.68 0.92
C ARG A 40 13.20 1.39 -0.04
N TYR A 41 12.66 2.01 -1.08
CA TYR A 41 13.42 2.78 -2.07
C TYR A 41 14.20 3.94 -1.44
N LEU A 42 13.76 4.49 -0.30
CA LEU A 42 14.45 5.56 0.42
C LEU A 42 15.87 5.16 0.84
N LYS A 43 16.15 3.85 1.05
CA LYS A 43 17.49 3.37 1.39
C LYS A 43 18.47 3.45 0.21
N GLU A 44 17.96 3.34 -1.01
CA GLU A 44 18.75 3.37 -2.24
C GLU A 44 18.87 4.80 -2.82
N MET A 45 17.98 5.71 -2.41
CA MET A 45 17.94 7.11 -2.88
C MET A 45 19.18 7.98 -2.59
N PRO A 46 19.91 7.88 -1.46
CA PRO A 46 21.01 8.80 -1.15
C PRO A 46 22.06 8.89 -2.26
N LYS A 47 22.35 7.76 -2.94
CA LYS A 47 23.33 7.69 -4.03
C LYS A 47 22.84 8.36 -5.32
N ARG A 48 21.54 8.55 -5.49
CA ARG A 48 20.88 9.10 -6.69
C ARG A 48 20.50 10.56 -6.54
N VAL A 49 20.19 10.99 -5.32
CA VAL A 49 19.78 12.37 -5.00
C VAL A 49 20.87 13.39 -5.37
N CYS A 50 22.15 13.04 -5.23
CA CYS A 50 23.22 13.98 -5.58
C CYS A 50 23.35 14.25 -7.09
N VAL A 51 22.88 13.33 -7.93
CA VAL A 51 23.06 13.39 -9.39
C VAL A 51 21.80 13.82 -10.15
N HIS A 52 20.61 13.61 -9.59
CA HIS A 52 19.35 13.91 -10.28
C HIS A 52 18.60 15.08 -9.62
N GLN A 53 18.60 16.25 -10.27
CA GLN A 53 18.06 17.51 -9.72
C GLN A 53 16.59 17.37 -9.28
N SER A 54 15.71 16.84 -10.14
CA SER A 54 14.29 16.70 -9.80
C SER A 54 14.09 15.79 -8.58
N LEU A 55 14.92 14.76 -8.43
CA LEU A 55 14.79 13.84 -7.31
C LEU A 55 15.23 14.53 -6.03
N ARG A 56 16.32 15.29 -6.08
CA ARG A 56 16.78 16.10 -4.95
C ARG A 56 15.72 17.09 -4.48
N ASP A 57 15.09 17.80 -5.40
CA ASP A 57 14.10 18.81 -5.04
C ASP A 57 12.82 18.18 -4.48
N SER A 58 12.35 17.05 -5.04
CA SER A 58 11.24 16.28 -4.48
C SER A 58 11.54 15.73 -3.08
N VAL A 59 12.73 15.18 -2.85
CA VAL A 59 13.15 14.67 -1.54
C VAL A 59 13.32 15.81 -0.54
N SER A 60 13.83 16.97 -0.97
CA SER A 60 13.91 18.17 -0.12
C SER A 60 12.53 18.64 0.33
N LEU A 61 11.53 18.65 -0.56
CA LEU A 61 10.14 18.96 -0.19
C LEU A 61 9.62 17.96 0.85
N PHE A 62 9.79 16.67 0.59
CA PHE A 62 9.37 15.62 1.51
C PHE A 62 9.96 15.83 2.91
N TYR A 63 11.23 16.23 3.03
CA TYR A 63 11.83 16.57 4.32
C TYR A 63 11.18 17.75 4.99
N VAL A 64 10.99 18.87 4.29
CA VAL A 64 10.40 20.06 4.91
C VAL A 64 9.01 19.74 5.46
N VAL A 65 8.18 19.04 4.69
CA VAL A 65 6.84 18.66 5.12
C VAL A 65 6.88 17.64 6.26
N LEU A 66 7.75 16.62 6.17
CA LEU A 66 7.94 15.63 7.24
C LEU A 66 8.43 16.27 8.53
N THR A 67 9.41 17.18 8.48
CA THR A 67 9.91 17.88 9.65
C THR A 67 8.82 18.75 10.28
N ASN A 68 8.05 19.49 9.47
CA ASN A 68 6.93 20.27 10.00
C ASN A 68 5.90 19.37 10.69
N PHE A 69 5.61 18.20 10.11
CA PHE A 69 4.74 17.20 10.70
C PHE A 69 5.28 16.64 12.03
N LEU A 70 6.56 16.23 12.06
CA LEU A 70 7.20 15.70 13.28
C LEU A 70 7.27 16.73 14.40
N LEU A 71 7.39 18.02 14.05
CA LEU A 71 7.33 19.14 14.98
C LEU A 71 5.90 19.56 15.36
N GLN A 72 4.88 18.79 14.92
CA GLN A 72 3.46 19.06 15.17
C GLN A 72 3.03 20.48 14.79
N LYS A 73 3.63 21.04 13.74
CA LYS A 73 3.18 22.33 13.21
C LYS A 73 1.80 22.16 12.58
N PRO A 74 0.97 23.23 12.54
CA PRO A 74 -0.32 23.18 11.85
C PRO A 74 -0.17 22.69 10.41
N ALA A 75 -1.15 21.93 9.93
CA ALA A 75 -1.21 21.51 8.54
C ALA A 75 -1.14 22.75 7.63
N VAL A 76 -0.15 22.80 6.74
CA VAL A 76 -0.03 23.86 5.73
C VAL A 76 -0.31 23.23 4.39
N ASP A 77 -1.04 23.95 3.52
CA ASP A 77 -1.09 23.60 2.11
C ASP A 77 0.33 23.67 1.53
N PHE A 78 0.97 22.51 1.36
CA PHE A 78 2.35 22.45 0.89
C PHE A 78 2.50 23.03 -0.52
N THR A 79 1.40 23.19 -1.28
CA THR A 79 1.47 23.78 -2.63
C THR A 79 1.91 25.25 -2.61
N GLY A 80 1.76 25.93 -1.47
CA GLY A 80 2.28 27.27 -1.23
C GLY A 80 3.75 27.33 -0.82
N LEU A 81 4.41 26.18 -0.58
CA LEU A 81 5.83 26.17 -0.19
C LEU A 81 6.74 26.43 -1.38
N ALA A 82 7.83 27.18 -1.15
CA ALA A 82 8.85 27.41 -2.17
C ALA A 82 9.48 26.10 -2.66
N GLU A 83 9.64 25.12 -1.76
CA GLU A 83 10.11 23.77 -2.03
C GLU A 83 9.23 23.05 -3.05
N TYR A 84 7.90 23.20 -2.96
CA TYR A 84 6.98 22.60 -3.92
C TYR A 84 7.14 23.24 -5.30
N GLY A 85 7.19 24.57 -5.37
CA GLY A 85 7.48 25.29 -6.60
C GLY A 85 8.78 24.85 -7.27
N ARG A 86 9.85 24.64 -6.48
CA ARG A 86 11.13 24.09 -6.97
C ARG A 86 10.97 22.66 -7.49
N ALA A 87 10.35 21.77 -6.71
CA ALA A 87 10.18 20.37 -7.10
C ALA A 87 9.37 20.22 -8.40
N ILE A 88 8.25 20.94 -8.54
CA ILE A 88 7.44 20.94 -9.76
C ILE A 88 8.20 21.53 -10.95
N LYS A 89 8.93 22.63 -10.77
CA LYS A 89 9.72 23.25 -11.83
C LYS A 89 10.79 22.28 -12.34
N SER A 90 11.56 21.67 -11.44
CA SER A 90 12.62 20.72 -11.80
C SER A 90 12.06 19.45 -12.46
N LEU A 91 10.93 18.93 -11.97
CA LEU A 91 10.24 17.81 -12.62
C LEU A 91 9.80 18.15 -14.04
N ARG A 92 9.20 19.32 -14.25
CA ARG A 92 8.79 19.77 -15.60
C ARG A 92 9.97 19.88 -16.56
N GLN A 93 11.11 20.37 -16.09
CA GLN A 93 12.33 20.45 -16.89
C GLN A 93 12.85 19.06 -17.28
N VAL A 94 12.90 18.13 -16.32
CA VAL A 94 13.33 16.74 -16.58
C VAL A 94 12.38 16.02 -17.54
N LEU A 95 11.06 16.19 -17.38
CA LEU A 95 10.05 15.60 -18.26
C LEU A 95 10.13 16.11 -19.71
N ALA A 96 10.68 17.30 -19.93
CA ALA A 96 10.93 17.86 -21.26
C ALA A 96 12.29 17.46 -21.86
N SER A 97 13.09 16.69 -21.12
CA SER A 97 14.45 16.31 -21.49
C SER A 97 14.57 14.81 -21.81
N ASN A 98 15.77 14.39 -22.20
CA ASN A 98 16.08 12.97 -22.42
C ASN A 98 16.08 12.15 -21.12
N GLU A 99 16.13 12.79 -19.95
CA GLU A 99 16.11 12.13 -18.64
C GLU A 99 14.70 11.74 -18.18
N ALA A 100 13.65 12.13 -18.93
CA ALA A 100 12.25 11.87 -18.57
C ALA A 100 11.93 10.39 -18.32
N ARG A 101 12.61 9.47 -19.01
CA ARG A 101 12.35 8.02 -18.97
C ARG A 101 13.37 7.29 -18.10
N THR A 102 13.61 7.80 -16.90
CA THR A 102 14.57 7.23 -15.94
C THR A 102 13.87 6.79 -14.65
N PRO A 103 14.40 5.77 -13.94
CA PRO A 103 13.93 5.41 -12.60
C PRO A 103 13.95 6.59 -11.63
N GLU A 104 14.92 7.50 -11.75
CA GLU A 104 15.04 8.71 -10.92
C GLU A 104 13.89 9.70 -11.16
N THR A 105 13.44 9.85 -12.40
CA THR A 105 12.25 10.66 -12.72
C THR A 105 11.00 10.03 -12.13
N LEU A 106 10.83 8.71 -12.28
CA LEU A 106 9.71 8.00 -11.64
C LEU A 106 9.76 8.18 -10.11
N ALA A 107 10.93 8.02 -9.50
CA ALA A 107 11.14 8.24 -8.07
C ALA A 107 10.75 9.65 -7.62
N SER A 108 11.04 10.66 -8.45
CA SER A 108 10.68 12.06 -8.17
C SER A 108 9.16 12.24 -8.10
N VAL A 109 8.42 11.59 -9.01
CA VAL A 109 6.95 11.58 -9.03
C VAL A 109 6.39 10.77 -7.87
N THR A 110 6.97 9.62 -7.55
CA THR A 110 6.59 8.77 -6.40
C THR A 110 6.73 9.54 -5.08
N VAL A 111 7.83 10.26 -4.88
CA VAL A 111 8.03 11.07 -3.67
C VAL A 111 7.01 12.20 -3.60
N LEU A 112 6.76 12.92 -4.70
CA LEU A 112 5.75 13.98 -4.73
C LEU A 112 4.36 13.44 -4.37
N HIS A 113 3.98 12.31 -4.95
CA HIS A 113 2.71 11.66 -4.63
C HIS A 113 2.63 11.26 -3.16
N LEU A 114 3.70 10.73 -2.59
CA LEU A 114 3.76 10.39 -1.17
C LEU A 114 3.57 11.63 -0.29
N VAL A 115 4.15 12.79 -0.65
CA VAL A 115 3.90 14.05 0.05
C VAL A 115 2.41 14.40 0.01
N GLU A 116 1.78 14.29 -1.17
CA GLU A 116 0.35 14.55 -1.30
C GLU A 116 -0.49 13.59 -0.46
N GLU A 117 -0.25 12.29 -0.55
CA GLU A 117 -1.05 11.27 0.14
C GLU A 117 -0.98 11.42 1.66
N LEU A 118 0.20 11.73 2.20
CA LEU A 118 0.40 11.83 3.64
C LEU A 118 -0.07 13.16 4.24
N PHE A 119 0.13 14.28 3.55
CA PHE A 119 0.06 15.60 4.18
C PHE A 119 -0.98 16.55 3.59
N ASN A 120 -1.37 16.38 2.32
CA ASN A 120 -2.48 17.13 1.73
C ASN A 120 -3.17 16.24 0.69
N PRO A 121 -3.99 15.27 1.13
CA PRO A 121 -4.64 14.33 0.23
C PRO A 121 -5.55 15.09 -0.73
N SER A 122 -5.01 15.41 -1.90
CA SER A 122 -5.70 16.18 -2.92
C SER A 122 -6.59 15.25 -3.76
N GLN A 123 -7.58 15.82 -4.43
CA GLN A 123 -8.36 15.09 -5.45
C GLN A 123 -7.52 14.68 -6.69
N ARG A 124 -6.23 15.06 -6.75
CA ARG A 124 -5.35 14.82 -7.91
C ARG A 124 -4.66 13.45 -7.89
N ARG A 125 -4.99 12.57 -6.93
CA ARG A 125 -4.44 11.20 -6.84
C ARG A 125 -4.46 10.46 -8.18
N MET A 126 -5.56 10.56 -8.92
CA MET A 126 -5.68 9.89 -10.22
C MET A 126 -4.81 10.49 -11.34
N LEU A 127 -4.47 11.78 -11.25
CA LEU A 127 -3.56 12.42 -12.21
C LEU A 127 -2.14 11.91 -12.00
N HIS A 128 -1.69 11.81 -10.75
CA HIS A 128 -0.39 11.23 -10.42
C HIS A 128 -0.29 9.76 -10.83
N ALA A 129 -1.33 8.96 -10.55
CA ALA A 129 -1.37 7.56 -10.96
C ALA A 129 -1.28 7.41 -12.50
N SER A 130 -1.93 8.28 -13.27
CA SER A 130 -1.82 8.31 -14.73
C SER A 130 -0.41 8.68 -15.21
N GLY A 131 0.20 9.71 -14.60
CA GLY A 131 1.59 10.11 -14.89
C GLY A 131 2.59 9.00 -14.58
N MET A 132 2.47 8.35 -13.42
CA MET A 132 3.30 7.20 -13.05
C MET A 132 3.12 6.03 -14.00
N THR A 133 1.87 5.71 -14.38
CA THR A 133 1.58 4.63 -15.35
C THR A 133 2.27 4.88 -16.69
N SER A 134 2.22 6.14 -17.16
CA SER A 134 2.88 6.55 -18.40
C SER A 134 4.40 6.42 -18.31
N LEU A 135 5.00 6.85 -17.21
CA LEU A 135 6.44 6.72 -16.97
C LEU A 135 6.88 5.26 -16.86
N VAL A 136 6.19 4.44 -16.07
CA VAL A 136 6.49 3.01 -15.93
C VAL A 136 6.43 2.32 -17.28
N THR A 137 5.38 2.59 -18.08
CA THR A 137 5.25 2.03 -19.43
C THR A 137 6.40 2.48 -20.34
N ALA A 138 6.85 3.72 -20.23
CA ALA A 138 7.92 4.28 -21.06
C ALA A 138 9.33 3.83 -20.65
N ILE A 139 9.56 3.55 -19.37
CA ILE A 139 10.84 3.05 -18.84
C ILE A 139 11.02 1.56 -19.18
N GLY A 140 9.95 0.77 -19.08
CA GLY A 140 10.00 -0.68 -19.27
C GLY A 140 10.40 -1.45 -18.01
N PRO A 141 10.52 -2.79 -18.08
CA PRO A 141 10.74 -3.62 -16.90
C PRO A 141 12.11 -3.36 -16.24
N PRO A 142 12.21 -3.47 -14.91
CA PRO A 142 13.49 -3.33 -14.22
C PRO A 142 14.44 -4.46 -14.57
N LYS A 143 15.74 -4.15 -14.63
CA LYS A 143 16.78 -5.19 -14.70
C LYS A 143 16.79 -5.97 -13.37
N PRO A 144 17.07 -7.29 -13.35
CA PRO A 144 17.01 -8.11 -12.14
C PRO A 144 17.86 -7.61 -10.96
N ASN A 145 18.94 -6.87 -11.24
CA ASN A 145 19.87 -6.35 -10.23
C ASN A 145 19.64 -4.86 -9.87
N ASP A 146 18.67 -4.19 -10.51
CA ASP A 146 18.37 -2.78 -10.22
C ASP A 146 17.47 -2.64 -8.99
N LYS A 147 18.08 -2.79 -7.81
CA LYS A 147 17.37 -2.72 -6.51
C LYS A 147 16.60 -1.42 -6.33
N PHE A 148 17.10 -0.31 -6.86
CA PHE A 148 16.46 0.99 -6.76
C PHE A 148 15.15 1.00 -7.54
N TYR A 149 15.21 0.64 -8.83
CA TYR A 149 14.03 0.66 -9.66
C TYR A 149 12.99 -0.37 -9.20
N ILE A 150 13.42 -1.58 -8.83
CA ILE A 150 12.50 -2.60 -8.29
C ILE A 150 11.78 -2.08 -7.04
N SER A 151 12.50 -1.43 -6.11
CA SER A 151 11.89 -0.91 -4.88
C SER A 151 10.88 0.20 -5.14
N ILE A 152 11.11 1.05 -6.15
CA ILE A 152 10.14 2.07 -6.58
C ILE A 152 8.94 1.41 -7.24
N LEU A 153 9.18 0.41 -8.10
CA LEU A 153 8.12 -0.29 -8.81
C LEU A 153 7.15 -0.96 -7.82
N SER A 154 7.68 -1.60 -6.77
CA SER A 154 6.86 -2.18 -5.69
C SER A 154 5.98 -1.15 -4.99
N GLU A 155 6.49 0.08 -4.77
CA GLU A 155 5.71 1.16 -4.17
C GLU A 155 4.57 1.61 -5.10
N VAL A 156 4.89 1.86 -6.36
CA VAL A 156 3.90 2.39 -7.30
C VAL A 156 2.86 1.36 -7.73
N TYR A 157 3.12 0.07 -7.49
CA TYR A 157 2.27 -1.05 -7.90
C TYR A 157 0.80 -0.88 -7.46
N ASN A 158 0.57 -0.45 -6.21
CA ASN A 158 -0.79 -0.24 -5.70
C ASN A 158 -1.54 0.87 -6.45
N PHE A 159 -0.84 1.93 -6.87
CA PHE A 159 -1.44 3.03 -7.64
C PHE A 159 -1.74 2.59 -9.08
N LEU A 160 -0.85 1.78 -9.64
CA LEU A 160 -1.01 1.20 -10.96
C LEU A 160 -2.23 0.30 -11.06
N ILE A 161 -2.50 -0.54 -10.05
CA ILE A 161 -3.72 -1.36 -9.98
C ILE A 161 -4.97 -0.49 -9.95
N THR A 162 -4.99 0.54 -9.09
CA THR A 162 -6.13 1.47 -9.00
C THR A 162 -6.39 2.16 -10.34
N HIS A 163 -5.33 2.60 -11.03
CA HIS A 163 -5.42 3.17 -12.37
C HIS A 163 -5.94 2.15 -13.40
N ALA A 164 -5.44 0.91 -13.36
CA ALA A 164 -5.87 -0.17 -14.25
C ALA A 164 -7.34 -0.55 -14.06
N ILE A 165 -7.85 -0.52 -12.83
CA ILE A 165 -9.28 -0.71 -12.53
C ILE A 165 -10.12 0.42 -13.14
N THR A 166 -9.71 1.68 -12.95
CA THR A 166 -10.52 2.86 -13.29
C THR A 166 -10.48 3.27 -14.75
N ARG A 167 -9.31 3.16 -15.40
CA ARG A 167 -9.09 3.61 -16.78
C ARG A 167 -8.90 2.47 -17.76
N GLY A 168 -8.76 1.25 -17.27
CA GLY A 168 -8.22 0.14 -18.04
C GLY A 168 -6.71 0.31 -18.22
N TRP A 169 -5.96 -0.78 -18.05
CA TRP A 169 -4.58 -0.82 -18.48
C TRP A 169 -4.34 -2.12 -19.26
N LYS A 170 -3.65 -2.02 -20.39
CA LYS A 170 -3.26 -3.17 -21.20
C LYS A 170 -2.16 -3.93 -20.44
N ASP A 171 -2.32 -5.25 -20.30
CA ASP A 171 -1.60 -6.26 -19.50
C ASP A 171 -0.05 -6.26 -19.54
N ASN A 172 0.61 -5.12 -19.38
CA ASN A 172 2.07 -5.07 -19.37
C ASN A 172 2.66 -5.60 -18.06
N LEU A 173 2.02 -5.32 -16.91
CA LEU A 173 2.48 -5.82 -15.60
C LEU A 173 2.36 -7.34 -15.45
N ASN A 174 1.50 -7.98 -16.24
CA ASN A 174 1.25 -9.42 -16.17
C ASN A 174 2.28 -10.27 -16.93
N LYS A 175 3.26 -9.64 -17.59
CA LYS A 175 4.35 -10.34 -18.28
C LYS A 175 5.46 -10.69 -17.28
N ASP A 176 6.07 -11.86 -17.45
CA ASP A 176 7.11 -12.40 -16.55
C ASP A 176 8.27 -11.42 -16.29
N SER A 177 8.64 -10.64 -17.31
CA SER A 177 9.67 -9.59 -17.21
C SER A 177 9.41 -8.53 -16.13
N TRP A 178 8.15 -8.36 -15.70
CA TRP A 178 7.76 -7.45 -14.63
C TRP A 178 7.60 -8.14 -13.27
N ARG A 179 7.27 -9.43 -13.26
CA ARG A 179 6.95 -10.21 -12.05
C ARG A 179 8.18 -10.66 -11.27
N ASP A 180 9.15 -11.26 -11.95
CA ASP A 180 10.31 -11.89 -11.30
C ASP A 180 11.13 -10.90 -10.42
N PRO A 181 11.39 -9.66 -10.86
CA PRO A 181 12.16 -8.72 -10.04
C PRO A 181 11.45 -8.31 -8.74
N MET A 182 10.11 -8.22 -8.73
CA MET A 182 9.34 -7.83 -7.54
C MET A 182 9.36 -8.92 -6.45
N GLY A 183 9.24 -10.19 -6.85
CA GLY A 183 9.35 -11.33 -5.92
C GLY A 183 10.71 -11.40 -5.20
N ILE A 184 11.79 -11.03 -5.89
CA ILE A 184 13.16 -10.96 -5.34
C ILE A 184 13.31 -9.89 -4.25
N THR A 185 12.50 -8.82 -4.28
CA THR A 185 12.60 -7.76 -3.27
C THR A 185 11.88 -8.13 -1.98
N TRP A 186 10.79 -8.89 -2.06
CA TRP A 186 10.10 -9.36 -0.87
C TRP A 186 10.86 -10.46 -0.13
N SER A 187 11.61 -11.32 -0.84
CA SER A 187 12.47 -12.35 -0.24
C SER A 187 13.69 -11.79 0.52
N LYS A 188 14.03 -10.51 0.34
CA LYS A 188 15.15 -9.83 1.04
C LYS A 188 14.72 -9.10 2.31
N SER A 189 13.68 -9.59 2.98
CA SER A 189 13.17 -8.97 4.21
C SER A 189 14.16 -9.12 5.38
N ASN A 190 14.13 -8.19 6.35
CA ASN A 190 14.95 -8.24 7.58
C ASN A 190 14.40 -9.23 8.63
N VAL A 191 13.58 -10.19 8.20
CA VAL A 191 13.06 -11.23 9.07
C VAL A 191 14.02 -12.41 9.04
N ASP A 192 13.98 -13.25 10.08
CA ASP A 192 14.64 -14.54 10.06
C ASP A 192 14.32 -15.33 8.77
N LYS A 193 15.29 -16.13 8.34
CA LYS A 193 15.25 -16.87 7.07
C LYS A 193 14.08 -17.83 7.02
N GLU A 194 13.79 -18.54 8.11
CA GLU A 194 12.74 -19.54 8.15
C GLU A 194 11.34 -18.90 8.02
N LEU A 195 11.14 -17.75 8.67
CA LEU A 195 9.90 -17.00 8.55
C LEU A 195 9.76 -16.41 7.15
N THR A 196 10.85 -15.90 6.57
CA THR A 196 10.86 -15.41 5.18
C THR A 196 10.44 -16.50 4.20
N GLU A 197 11.02 -17.70 4.30
CA GLU A 197 10.65 -18.86 3.47
C GLU A 197 9.17 -19.25 3.63
N SER A 198 8.64 -19.14 4.86
CA SER A 198 7.23 -19.43 5.15
C SER A 198 6.27 -18.35 4.59
N MET A 199 6.73 -17.10 4.49
CA MET A 199 5.94 -15.97 3.94
C MET A 199 5.87 -15.98 2.41
N LEU A 200 6.86 -16.58 1.72
CA LEU A 200 6.96 -16.52 0.26
C LEU A 200 5.71 -17.06 -0.45
N PRO A 201 5.15 -18.24 -0.10
CA PRO A 201 3.93 -18.73 -0.73
C PRO A 201 2.75 -17.77 -0.60
N VAL A 202 2.55 -17.18 0.60
CA VAL A 202 1.49 -16.20 0.84
C VAL A 202 1.68 -14.97 -0.03
N LEU A 203 2.90 -14.42 -0.06
CA LEU A 203 3.25 -13.26 -0.88
C LEU A 203 3.04 -13.53 -2.38
N HIS A 204 3.42 -14.71 -2.87
CA HIS A 204 3.18 -15.10 -4.27
C HIS A 204 1.69 -15.20 -4.59
N ALA A 205 0.89 -15.79 -3.70
CA ALA A 205 -0.56 -15.87 -3.89
C ALA A 205 -1.23 -14.48 -3.89
N CYS A 206 -0.84 -13.59 -2.96
CA CYS A 206 -1.35 -12.21 -2.92
C CYS A 206 -0.92 -11.38 -4.14
N ALA A 207 0.30 -11.58 -4.63
CA ALA A 207 0.76 -10.94 -5.85
C ALA A 207 -0.03 -11.40 -7.07
N HIS A 208 -0.26 -12.72 -7.20
CA HIS A 208 -1.11 -13.26 -8.24
C HIS A 208 -2.53 -12.67 -8.19
N ALA A 209 -3.13 -12.57 -7.00
CA ALA A 209 -4.43 -11.92 -6.83
C ALA A 209 -4.41 -10.42 -7.21
N SER A 210 -3.35 -9.70 -6.85
CA SER A 210 -3.16 -8.28 -7.17
C SER A 210 -3.03 -8.04 -8.67
N ASP A 211 -2.32 -8.92 -9.37
CA ASP A 211 -2.15 -8.92 -10.82
C ASP A 211 -3.48 -9.13 -11.56
N ARG A 212 -4.30 -10.05 -11.05
CA ARG A 212 -5.60 -10.41 -11.62
C ARG A 212 -6.73 -9.47 -11.20
N THR A 213 -6.52 -8.65 -10.17
CA THR A 213 -7.51 -7.71 -9.63
C THR A 213 -8.22 -6.89 -10.70
N PRO A 214 -7.56 -6.23 -11.68
CA PRO A 214 -8.28 -5.47 -12.70
C PRO A 214 -9.24 -6.33 -13.55
N VAL A 215 -8.90 -7.61 -13.78
CA VAL A 215 -9.76 -8.57 -14.49
C VAL A 215 -10.95 -8.95 -13.62
N TYR A 216 -10.70 -9.31 -12.35
CA TYR A 216 -11.76 -9.64 -11.38
C TYR A 216 -12.77 -8.49 -11.23
N VAL A 217 -12.27 -7.27 -11.02
CA VAL A 217 -13.13 -6.08 -10.90
C VAL A 217 -13.99 -5.87 -12.14
N ARG A 218 -13.41 -5.95 -13.34
CA ARG A 218 -14.17 -5.77 -14.59
C ARG A 218 -15.21 -6.86 -14.80
N GLY A 219 -14.89 -8.10 -14.43
CA GLY A 219 -15.84 -9.21 -14.45
C GLY A 219 -17.02 -8.96 -13.52
N CYS A 220 -16.75 -8.58 -12.27
CA CYS A 220 -17.79 -8.19 -11.32
C CYS A 220 -18.63 -7.01 -11.84
N GLN A 221 -18.00 -5.97 -12.41
CA GLN A 221 -18.71 -4.83 -13.01
C GLN A 221 -19.63 -5.23 -14.16
N ALA A 222 -19.26 -6.27 -14.92
CA ALA A 222 -20.03 -6.75 -16.05
C ALA A 222 -21.34 -7.43 -15.61
N LEU A 223 -21.38 -8.03 -14.42
CA LEU A 223 -22.63 -8.57 -13.82
C LEU A 223 -23.67 -7.48 -13.62
N TRP A 224 -23.23 -6.27 -13.24
CA TRP A 224 -24.12 -5.14 -12.96
C TRP A 224 -24.55 -4.35 -14.21
N LYS A 225 -24.34 -4.88 -15.43
CA LYS A 225 -24.77 -4.23 -16.67
C LYS A 225 -26.12 -4.81 -17.13
N PRO A 226 -27.14 -3.98 -17.44
CA PRO A 226 -28.45 -4.44 -17.91
C PRO A 226 -28.42 -5.32 -19.16
N SER A 227 -27.34 -5.26 -19.94
CA SER A 227 -27.13 -6.02 -21.17
C SER A 227 -26.32 -7.31 -20.98
N ALA A 228 -26.14 -7.79 -19.74
CA ALA A 228 -25.45 -9.05 -19.46
C ALA A 228 -26.32 -10.23 -19.93
N GLY A 229 -26.26 -10.54 -21.23
CA GLY A 229 -26.92 -11.74 -21.77
C GLY A 229 -26.22 -13.04 -21.35
N LYS A 230 -26.80 -14.19 -21.70
CA LYS A 230 -26.31 -15.55 -21.37
C LYS A 230 -24.84 -15.82 -21.70
N TYR A 231 -24.28 -15.19 -22.72
CA TYR A 231 -22.86 -15.35 -23.09
C TYR A 231 -21.89 -14.71 -22.08
N LEU A 232 -22.31 -13.64 -21.41
CA LEU A 232 -21.55 -13.06 -20.31
C LEU A 232 -21.57 -13.97 -19.09
N GLU A 233 -22.67 -14.70 -18.83
CA GLU A 233 -22.80 -15.62 -17.69
C GLU A 233 -21.80 -16.80 -17.77
N MET A 234 -21.62 -17.41 -18.95
CA MET A 234 -20.67 -18.51 -19.13
C MET A 234 -19.21 -18.07 -19.02
N SER A 235 -18.84 -16.95 -19.64
CA SER A 235 -17.50 -16.35 -19.53
C SER A 235 -17.17 -15.91 -18.09
N ASN A 236 -18.22 -15.65 -17.30
CA ASN A 236 -18.11 -15.21 -15.92
C ASN A 236 -18.02 -16.43 -14.95
N ALA A 237 -18.56 -17.60 -15.29
CA ALA A 237 -18.46 -18.80 -14.45
C ALA A 237 -17.01 -19.24 -14.21
N GLU A 238 -16.17 -19.23 -15.25
CA GLU A 238 -14.73 -19.53 -15.13
C GLU A 238 -14.02 -18.51 -14.25
N LEU A 239 -14.34 -17.22 -14.41
CA LEU A 239 -13.78 -16.15 -13.59
C LEU A 239 -14.20 -16.29 -12.11
N GLY A 240 -15.46 -16.64 -11.86
CA GLY A 240 -15.96 -16.91 -10.50
C GLY A 240 -15.26 -18.10 -9.84
N LYS A 241 -14.93 -19.14 -10.63
CA LYS A 241 -14.11 -20.29 -10.18
C LYS A 241 -12.68 -19.86 -9.85
N GLU A 242 -12.05 -19.08 -10.73
CA GLU A 242 -10.69 -18.56 -10.52
C GLU A 242 -10.59 -17.69 -9.26
N ILE A 243 -11.57 -16.79 -9.02
CA ILE A 243 -11.64 -15.96 -7.81
C ILE A 243 -11.75 -16.85 -6.56
N LEU A 244 -12.59 -17.90 -6.62
CA LEU A 244 -12.77 -18.84 -5.51
C LEU A 244 -11.47 -19.60 -5.21
N GLU A 245 -10.87 -20.21 -6.23
CA GLU A 245 -9.62 -20.97 -6.10
C GLU A 245 -8.48 -20.09 -5.57
N THR A 246 -8.39 -18.84 -6.05
CA THR A 246 -7.41 -17.87 -5.55
C THR A 246 -7.65 -17.51 -4.08
N ALA A 247 -8.91 -17.28 -3.68
CA ALA A 247 -9.27 -16.97 -2.31
C ALA A 247 -8.98 -18.15 -1.36
N GLU A 248 -9.36 -19.37 -1.72
CA GLU A 248 -9.14 -20.58 -0.93
C GLU A 248 -7.64 -20.92 -0.78
N ASN A 249 -6.86 -20.69 -1.84
CA ASN A 249 -5.41 -20.84 -1.78
C ASN A 249 -4.79 -19.83 -0.80
N ILE A 250 -5.19 -18.56 -0.86
CA ILE A 250 -4.71 -17.54 0.09
C ILE A 250 -5.14 -17.90 1.51
N ASP A 251 -6.39 -18.32 1.73
CA ASP A 251 -6.91 -18.71 3.04
C ASP A 251 -6.08 -19.83 3.66
N THR A 252 -5.84 -20.89 2.90
CA THR A 252 -5.07 -22.06 3.35
C THR A 252 -3.63 -21.67 3.72
N LEU A 253 -2.95 -20.91 2.86
CA LEU A 253 -1.58 -20.47 3.10
C LEU A 253 -1.49 -19.50 4.28
N LEU A 254 -2.47 -18.59 4.41
CA LEU A 254 -2.53 -17.60 5.47
C LEU A 254 -2.81 -18.25 6.83
N ALA A 255 -3.76 -19.20 6.90
CA ALA A 255 -4.05 -19.96 8.11
C ALA A 255 -2.80 -20.71 8.60
N ALA A 256 -2.12 -21.44 7.71
CA ALA A 256 -0.88 -22.13 8.05
C ALA A 256 0.22 -21.17 8.55
N MET A 257 0.36 -20.01 7.89
CA MET A 257 1.34 -19.00 8.29
C MET A 257 1.02 -18.38 9.65
N VAL A 258 -0.24 -18.02 9.91
CA VAL A 258 -0.68 -17.45 11.19
C VAL A 258 -0.50 -18.44 12.32
N SER A 259 -0.91 -19.71 12.14
CA SER A 259 -0.69 -20.78 13.13
C SER A 259 0.79 -20.92 13.46
N LYS A 260 1.67 -20.99 12.45
CA LYS A 260 3.12 -21.06 12.66
C LYS A 260 3.67 -19.85 13.42
N CYS A 261 3.19 -18.64 13.13
CA CYS A 261 3.62 -17.44 13.84
C CYS A 261 3.17 -17.45 15.31
N ILE A 262 1.96 -17.95 15.59
CA ILE A 262 1.45 -18.09 16.95
C ILE A 262 2.28 -19.11 17.73
N GLU A 263 2.55 -20.29 17.15
CA GLU A 263 3.39 -21.34 17.77
C GLU A 263 4.80 -20.84 18.11
N ARG A 264 5.38 -19.98 17.28
CA ARG A 264 6.69 -19.35 17.51
C ARG A 264 6.64 -18.17 18.49
N GLY A 265 5.47 -17.69 18.86
CA GLY A 265 5.29 -16.47 19.66
C GLY A 265 5.55 -15.17 18.87
N ASP A 266 5.61 -15.24 17.54
CA ASP A 266 5.73 -14.08 16.65
C ASP A 266 4.41 -13.28 16.56
N ILE A 267 3.27 -13.96 16.82
CA ILE A 267 1.95 -13.36 17.03
C ILE A 267 1.46 -13.80 18.40
N VAL A 268 1.01 -12.83 19.20
CA VAL A 268 0.32 -13.09 20.46
C VAL A 268 -1.03 -12.41 20.41
N GLU A 269 -2.11 -13.17 20.62
CA GLU A 269 -3.44 -12.62 20.81
C GLU A 269 -3.62 -12.25 22.29
N GLU A 270 -4.01 -11.01 22.54
CA GLU A 270 -4.14 -10.44 23.88
C GLU A 270 -5.56 -9.90 24.07
N GLU A 271 -6.11 -10.02 25.27
CA GLU A 271 -7.38 -9.36 25.61
C GLU A 271 -7.23 -7.84 25.49
N ASP A 272 -8.16 -7.21 24.77
CA ASP A 272 -8.20 -5.76 24.60
C ASP A 272 -9.66 -5.30 24.62
N PRO A 273 -10.16 -4.83 25.79
CA PRO A 273 -11.53 -4.33 25.92
C PRO A 273 -11.85 -3.12 25.03
N HIS A 274 -10.83 -2.45 24.50
CA HIS A 274 -10.99 -1.31 23.60
C HIS A 274 -10.93 -1.72 22.12
N SER A 275 -10.65 -2.99 21.82
CA SER A 275 -10.69 -3.51 20.46
C SER A 275 -12.12 -3.88 20.05
N LEU A 276 -12.39 -3.79 18.75
CA LEU A 276 -13.67 -4.17 18.15
C LEU A 276 -14.05 -5.63 18.37
N SER A 277 -13.06 -6.50 18.56
CA SER A 277 -13.19 -7.95 18.71
C SER A 277 -13.05 -8.44 20.15
N GLY A 278 -12.81 -7.54 21.11
CA GLY A 278 -12.45 -7.89 22.49
C GLY A 278 -11.01 -8.41 22.66
N THR A 279 -10.32 -8.72 21.56
CA THR A 279 -8.90 -9.09 21.53
C THR A 279 -8.13 -8.32 20.45
N SER A 280 -6.81 -8.24 20.59
CA SER A 280 -5.90 -7.63 19.61
C SER A 280 -4.65 -8.47 19.40
N TYR A 281 -3.95 -8.24 18.28
CA TYR A 281 -2.67 -8.90 18.01
C TYR A 281 -1.48 -8.04 18.43
N ARG A 282 -0.51 -8.67 19.09
CA ARG A 282 0.85 -8.17 19.23
C ARG A 282 1.77 -8.96 18.32
N PHE A 283 2.56 -8.24 17.52
CA PHE A 283 3.51 -8.85 16.58
C PHE A 283 4.96 -8.64 17.02
N SER A 284 5.82 -9.61 16.74
CA SER A 284 7.27 -9.50 16.96
C SER A 284 7.95 -8.50 16.01
N SER A 285 7.33 -8.24 14.85
CA SER A 285 7.88 -7.35 13.81
C SER A 285 6.78 -6.59 13.06
N PRO A 286 6.93 -5.26 12.84
CA PRO A 286 6.02 -4.50 12.00
C PRO A 286 5.93 -5.03 10.56
N PHE A 287 7.03 -5.54 10.00
CA PHE A 287 7.02 -6.09 8.64
C PHE A 287 6.14 -7.34 8.52
N LEU A 288 6.17 -8.20 9.55
CA LEU A 288 5.30 -9.37 9.62
C LEU A 288 3.83 -8.93 9.67
N ALA A 289 3.51 -8.00 10.57
CA ALA A 289 2.16 -7.45 10.71
C ALA A 289 1.63 -6.87 9.39
N TYR A 290 2.43 -6.06 8.69
CA TYR A 290 2.05 -5.48 7.39
C TYR A 290 1.82 -6.54 6.31
N THR A 291 2.66 -7.56 6.27
CA THR A 291 2.54 -8.61 5.25
C THR A 291 1.27 -9.43 5.47
N LEU A 292 1.02 -9.86 6.70
CA LEU A 292 -0.18 -10.63 7.04
C LEU A 292 -1.45 -9.79 6.89
N LEU A 293 -1.41 -8.51 7.29
CA LEU A 293 -2.55 -7.61 7.08
C LEU A 293 -2.86 -7.44 5.59
N HIS A 294 -1.84 -7.26 4.74
CA HIS A 294 -2.03 -7.19 3.30
C HIS A 294 -2.62 -8.48 2.72
N ALA A 295 -2.20 -9.64 3.23
CA ALA A 295 -2.74 -10.95 2.84
C ALA A 295 -4.21 -11.10 3.26
N HIS A 296 -4.57 -10.77 4.50
CA HIS A 296 -5.95 -10.75 4.96
C HIS A 296 -6.80 -9.78 4.15
N CYS A 297 -6.30 -8.58 3.85
CA CYS A 297 -7.00 -7.61 3.00
C CYS A 297 -7.24 -8.15 1.58
N SER A 298 -6.25 -8.83 0.99
CA SER A 298 -6.39 -9.48 -0.32
C SER A 298 -7.44 -10.60 -0.28
N HIS A 299 -7.48 -11.38 0.81
CA HIS A 299 -8.49 -12.41 1.00
C HIS A 299 -9.90 -11.80 1.16
N VAL A 300 -10.07 -10.77 1.99
CA VAL A 300 -11.36 -10.05 2.16
C VAL A 300 -11.85 -9.51 0.82
N PHE A 301 -10.98 -8.92 0.00
CA PHE A 301 -11.33 -8.42 -1.32
C PHE A 301 -11.92 -9.51 -2.22
N LEU A 302 -11.25 -10.66 -2.35
CA LEU A 302 -11.71 -11.77 -3.20
C LEU A 302 -12.99 -12.41 -2.63
N SER A 303 -13.05 -12.61 -1.31
CA SER A 303 -14.21 -13.18 -0.63
C SER A 303 -15.44 -12.27 -0.73
N GLN A 304 -15.26 -10.95 -0.70
CA GLN A 304 -16.35 -10.01 -0.91
C GLN A 304 -16.85 -10.03 -2.37
N MET A 305 -15.96 -10.12 -3.35
CA MET A 305 -16.35 -10.34 -4.76
C MET A 305 -17.16 -11.64 -4.90
N ARG A 306 -16.69 -12.72 -4.29
CA ARG A 306 -17.35 -14.03 -4.31
C ARG A 306 -18.73 -14.00 -3.67
N TYR A 307 -18.88 -13.29 -2.56
CA TYR A 307 -20.15 -13.07 -1.89
C TYR A 307 -21.13 -12.35 -2.83
N HIS A 308 -20.73 -11.21 -3.39
CA HIS A 308 -21.59 -10.47 -4.33
C HIS A 308 -21.96 -11.29 -5.56
N TRP A 309 -21.03 -12.10 -6.06
CA TRP A 309 -21.28 -13.03 -7.14
C TRP A 309 -22.38 -14.04 -6.80
N SER A 310 -22.30 -14.61 -5.59
CA SER A 310 -23.28 -15.58 -5.09
C SER A 310 -24.65 -14.93 -4.91
N LEU A 311 -24.71 -13.69 -4.44
CA LEU A 311 -25.95 -12.91 -4.37
C LEU A 311 -26.55 -12.69 -5.76
N PHE A 312 -25.74 -12.27 -6.74
CA PHE A 312 -26.21 -11.98 -8.09
C PHE A 312 -26.89 -13.20 -8.74
N HIS A 313 -26.32 -14.39 -8.54
CA HIS A 313 -26.88 -15.64 -9.07
C HIS A 313 -27.86 -16.35 -8.12
N ASN A 314 -28.23 -15.75 -6.99
CA ASN A 314 -29.07 -16.36 -5.96
C ASN A 314 -28.58 -17.76 -5.52
N TRP A 315 -27.27 -17.92 -5.37
CA TRP A 315 -26.69 -19.20 -4.94
C TRP A 315 -26.94 -19.43 -3.44
N PRO A 316 -27.37 -20.63 -3.01
CA PRO A 316 -27.64 -20.93 -1.59
C PRO A 316 -26.45 -20.73 -0.66
N VAL A 317 -25.23 -20.72 -1.20
CA VAL A 317 -23.97 -20.56 -0.44
C VAL A 317 -23.66 -19.10 -0.06
N ALA A 318 -24.48 -18.12 -0.47
CA ALA A 318 -24.23 -16.71 -0.22
C ALA A 318 -24.08 -16.40 1.29
N ASP A 319 -24.95 -16.96 2.14
CA ASP A 319 -24.90 -16.73 3.59
C ASP A 319 -23.64 -17.33 4.22
N THR A 320 -23.21 -18.49 3.74
CA THR A 320 -21.93 -19.11 4.17
C THR A 320 -20.74 -18.24 3.80
N HIS A 321 -20.73 -17.68 2.59
CA HIS A 321 -19.69 -16.74 2.17
C HIS A 321 -19.69 -15.46 3.00
N TYR A 322 -20.88 -14.94 3.35
CA TYR A 322 -21.01 -13.76 4.20
C TYR A 322 -20.48 -13.99 5.62
N ALA A 323 -20.80 -15.13 6.24
CA ALA A 323 -20.30 -15.49 7.57
C ALA A 323 -18.76 -15.57 7.58
N LYS A 324 -18.16 -16.31 6.63
CA LYS A 324 -16.70 -16.38 6.48
C LYS A 324 -16.06 -14.99 6.29
N LEU A 325 -16.71 -14.14 5.50
CA LEU A 325 -16.22 -12.78 5.24
C LEU A 325 -16.22 -11.92 6.51
N LYS A 326 -17.23 -12.06 7.38
CA LYS A 326 -17.26 -11.39 8.70
C LYS A 326 -16.13 -11.88 9.60
N ASP A 327 -15.88 -13.18 9.65
CA ASP A 327 -14.79 -13.73 10.47
C ASP A 327 -13.42 -13.18 10.03
N LEU A 328 -13.20 -13.05 8.72
CA LEU A 328 -11.99 -12.43 8.16
C LEU A 328 -11.86 -10.95 8.56
N CYS A 329 -12.96 -10.20 8.62
CA CYS A 329 -12.94 -8.81 9.08
C CYS A 329 -12.54 -8.69 10.55
N VAL A 330 -13.03 -9.61 11.40
CA VAL A 330 -12.62 -9.69 12.80
C VAL A 330 -11.11 -9.86 12.92
N HIS A 331 -10.49 -10.73 12.12
CA HIS A 331 -9.03 -10.87 12.09
C HIS A 331 -8.33 -9.56 11.73
N ILE A 332 -8.82 -8.82 10.72
CA ILE A 332 -8.25 -7.51 10.33
C ILE A 332 -8.37 -6.50 11.47
N TRP A 333 -9.50 -6.45 12.18
CA TRP A 333 -9.72 -5.50 13.27
C TRP A 333 -8.75 -5.70 14.43
N LYS A 334 -8.31 -6.94 14.70
CA LYS A 334 -7.27 -7.24 15.71
C LYS A 334 -5.92 -6.59 15.41
N TYR A 335 -5.63 -6.21 14.15
CA TYR A 335 -4.39 -5.49 13.78
C TYR A 335 -4.44 -4.01 14.13
N LEU A 336 -5.63 -3.40 14.26
CA LEU A 336 -5.76 -1.94 14.36
C LEU A 336 -5.03 -1.39 15.58
N ARG A 337 -5.10 -2.08 16.72
CA ARG A 337 -4.39 -1.68 17.94
C ARG A 337 -2.89 -1.66 17.75
N PHE A 338 -2.34 -2.66 17.05
CA PHE A 338 -0.92 -2.70 16.72
C PHE A 338 -0.54 -1.54 15.81
N LEU A 339 -1.33 -1.25 14.78
CA LEU A 339 -1.07 -0.14 13.84
C LEU A 339 -1.03 1.21 14.57
N ARG A 340 -1.90 1.45 15.56
CA ARG A 340 -1.87 2.67 16.38
C ARG A 340 -0.60 2.85 17.20
N ARG A 341 0.07 1.75 17.56
CA ARG A 341 1.34 1.79 18.31
C ARG A 341 2.53 2.09 17.39
N LEU A 342 2.34 2.03 16.07
CA LEU A 342 3.38 2.41 15.11
C LEU A 342 3.46 3.94 14.99
N GLU A 343 4.57 4.42 14.41
CA GLU A 343 4.71 5.84 14.07
C GLU A 343 3.47 6.30 13.28
N PRO A 344 2.85 7.46 13.58
CA PRO A 344 1.59 7.86 12.95
C PRO A 344 1.63 7.81 11.43
N SER A 345 2.75 8.22 10.85
CA SER A 345 2.99 8.18 9.42
C SER A 345 3.01 6.80 8.76
N VAL A 346 3.24 5.77 9.55
CA VAL A 346 3.28 4.37 9.14
C VAL A 346 1.87 3.80 9.25
N ALA A 347 1.17 4.17 10.32
CA ALA A 347 -0.26 3.94 10.48
C ALA A 347 -1.11 4.67 9.42
N ALA A 348 -0.64 5.77 8.86
CA ALA A 348 -1.29 6.51 7.76
C ALA A 348 -1.50 5.68 6.50
N VAL A 349 -0.56 4.77 6.23
CA VAL A 349 -0.60 3.86 5.10
C VAL A 349 -1.30 2.57 5.51
N THR A 350 -2.26 2.66 6.45
CA THR A 350 -3.14 1.53 6.79
C THR A 350 -3.69 0.98 5.48
N PRO A 351 -3.53 -0.33 5.21
CA PRO A 351 -3.97 -0.91 3.96
C PRO A 351 -5.43 -0.54 3.72
N ARG A 352 -5.73 0.06 2.57
CA ARG A 352 -7.10 0.43 2.21
C ARG A 352 -8.07 -0.76 2.21
N GLY A 353 -7.56 -1.99 2.25
CA GLY A 353 -8.36 -3.18 2.50
C GLY A 353 -9.08 -3.17 3.87
N VAL A 354 -8.59 -2.42 4.87
CA VAL A 354 -9.31 -2.20 6.13
C VAL A 354 -10.62 -1.43 5.88
N TYR A 355 -10.64 -0.50 4.93
CA TYR A 355 -11.84 0.26 4.58
C TYR A 355 -12.97 -0.64 4.05
N LEU A 356 -12.64 -1.77 3.40
CA LEU A 356 -13.64 -2.75 2.94
C LEU A 356 -14.42 -3.37 4.09
N THR A 357 -13.82 -3.45 5.29
CA THR A 357 -14.47 -4.05 6.46
C THR A 357 -15.58 -3.16 7.03
N LEU A 358 -15.63 -1.87 6.67
CA LEU A 358 -16.63 -0.92 7.18
C LEU A 358 -18.06 -1.30 6.76
N GLU A 359 -18.23 -1.87 5.57
CA GLU A 359 -19.56 -2.31 5.09
C GLU A 359 -20.06 -3.56 5.80
N LEU A 360 -19.17 -4.31 6.43
CA LEU A 360 -19.46 -5.58 7.09
C LEU A 360 -19.60 -5.43 8.61
N ALA A 361 -19.20 -4.26 9.12
CA ALA A 361 -19.38 -3.83 10.49
C ALA A 361 -20.86 -3.51 10.79
N ASP A 362 -21.33 -3.92 11.97
CA ASP A 362 -22.58 -3.41 12.52
C ASP A 362 -22.47 -1.91 12.89
N GLU A 363 -23.55 -1.33 13.40
CA GLU A 363 -23.60 0.11 13.69
C GLU A 363 -22.54 0.53 14.73
N THR A 364 -22.41 -0.20 15.84
CA THR A 364 -21.42 0.10 16.89
C THR A 364 -20.00 -0.10 16.39
N GLN A 365 -19.73 -1.20 15.68
CA GLN A 365 -18.44 -1.48 15.09
C GLN A 365 -18.05 -0.42 14.06
N ARG A 366 -19.01 0.07 13.26
CA ARG A 366 -18.79 1.12 12.26
C ARG A 366 -18.40 2.44 12.91
N GLU A 367 -19.10 2.85 13.96
CA GLU A 367 -18.76 4.06 14.70
C GLU A 367 -17.34 3.98 15.28
N ASN A 368 -17.00 2.85 15.91
CA ASN A 368 -15.65 2.62 16.44
C ASN A 368 -14.57 2.61 15.35
N LEU A 369 -14.81 1.98 14.20
CA LEU A 369 -13.89 2.01 13.04
C LEU A 369 -13.68 3.44 12.52
N MET A 370 -14.75 4.23 12.45
CA MET A 370 -14.67 5.62 12.01
C MET A 370 -13.94 6.51 13.02
N ASP A 371 -14.07 6.25 14.31
CA ASP A 371 -13.28 6.90 15.35
C ASP A 371 -11.80 6.55 15.18
N GLU A 372 -11.46 5.28 14.93
CA GLU A 372 -10.09 4.85 14.64
C GLU A 372 -9.51 5.57 13.40
N PHE A 373 -10.25 5.65 12.30
CA PHE A 373 -9.79 6.37 11.10
C PHE A 373 -9.62 7.87 11.35
N THR A 374 -10.49 8.47 12.15
CA THR A 374 -10.41 9.89 12.52
C THR A 374 -9.19 10.17 13.41
N GLU A 375 -8.91 9.31 14.39
CA GLU A 375 -7.73 9.43 15.24
C GLU A 375 -6.43 9.24 14.45
N LEU A 376 -6.42 8.33 13.47
CA LEU A 376 -5.28 8.17 12.56
C LEU A 376 -5.04 9.44 11.73
N ASP A 377 -6.09 10.04 11.16
CA ASP A 377 -5.96 11.30 10.41
C ASP A 377 -5.54 12.48 11.31
N ARG A 378 -6.02 12.53 12.56
CA ARG A 378 -5.58 13.53 13.54
C ARG A 378 -4.12 13.36 13.92
N ALA A 379 -3.68 12.12 14.18
CA ALA A 379 -2.28 11.81 14.49
C ALA A 379 -1.34 12.17 13.33
N LEU A 380 -1.88 12.29 12.11
CA LEU A 380 -1.15 12.74 10.92
C LEU A 380 -1.11 14.25 10.74
N GLY A 381 -1.74 15.01 11.63
CA GLY A 381 -1.83 16.46 11.51
C GLY A 381 -2.42 16.87 10.16
N LYS A 382 -3.25 16.02 9.54
CA LYS A 382 -3.96 16.35 8.30
C LYS A 382 -5.04 17.38 8.61
N ILE A 383 -5.44 18.13 7.59
CA ILE A 383 -6.73 18.83 7.61
C ILE A 383 -7.79 17.76 7.77
N LEU A 384 -8.55 17.79 8.88
CA LEU A 384 -9.52 16.76 9.19
C LEU A 384 -10.61 16.73 8.12
N THR A 385 -10.68 15.61 7.40
CA THR A 385 -11.78 15.34 6.48
C THR A 385 -13.07 15.20 7.30
N PRO A 386 -14.16 15.91 6.97
CA PRO A 386 -15.42 15.72 7.65
C PRO A 386 -15.84 14.25 7.64
N ARG A 387 -16.31 13.71 8.78
CA ARG A 387 -16.65 12.27 8.94
C ARG A 387 -17.53 11.75 7.80
N ALA A 388 -18.56 12.51 7.41
CA ALA A 388 -19.45 12.14 6.31
C ALA A 388 -18.73 12.02 4.95
N VAL A 389 -17.75 12.90 4.68
CA VAL A 389 -16.94 12.84 3.46
C VAL A 389 -16.03 11.61 3.50
N MET A 390 -15.40 11.32 4.64
CA MET A 390 -14.55 10.13 4.82
C MET A 390 -15.33 8.83 4.58
N VAL A 391 -16.55 8.71 5.14
CA VAL A 391 -17.44 7.57 4.89
C VAL A 391 -17.73 7.44 3.39
N GLY A 392 -18.07 8.56 2.72
CA GLY A 392 -18.32 8.57 1.29
C GLY A 392 -17.11 8.08 0.47
N GLU A 393 -15.91 8.53 0.80
CA GLU A 393 -14.66 8.10 0.14
C GLU A 393 -14.36 6.61 0.37
N ILE A 394 -14.54 6.13 1.60
CA ILE A 394 -14.35 4.71 1.96
C ILE A 394 -15.32 3.82 1.18
N LEU A 395 -16.61 4.16 1.17
CA LEU A 395 -17.63 3.38 0.47
C LEU A 395 -17.42 3.42 -1.05
N PHE A 396 -17.05 4.58 -1.60
CA PHE A 396 -16.68 4.72 -3.00
C PHE A 396 -15.52 3.78 -3.36
N PHE A 397 -14.47 3.78 -2.53
CA PHE A 397 -13.32 2.89 -2.70
C PHE A 397 -13.74 1.42 -2.64
N ALA A 398 -14.54 1.04 -1.65
CA ALA A 398 -14.97 -0.34 -1.46
C ALA A 398 -15.80 -0.86 -2.64
N LYS A 399 -16.74 -0.05 -3.15
CA LYS A 399 -17.52 -0.39 -4.33
C LYS A 399 -16.64 -0.50 -5.57
N LEU A 400 -15.75 0.47 -5.80
CA LEU A 400 -14.82 0.47 -6.93
C LEU A 400 -13.97 -0.80 -6.96
N TRP A 401 -13.37 -1.17 -5.83
CA TRP A 401 -12.52 -2.34 -5.70
C TRP A 401 -13.31 -3.64 -5.80
N THR A 402 -14.57 -3.70 -5.36
CA THR A 402 -15.39 -4.93 -5.50
C THR A 402 -16.16 -4.99 -6.82
N GLY A 403 -15.91 -4.07 -7.75
CA GLY A 403 -16.59 -3.99 -9.03
C GLY A 403 -18.08 -3.63 -8.94
N ARG A 404 -18.53 -3.10 -7.82
CA ARG A 404 -19.87 -2.51 -7.67
C ARG A 404 -19.87 -1.09 -8.21
N ARG A 405 -21.02 -0.62 -8.69
CA ARG A 405 -21.18 0.78 -9.11
C ARG A 405 -21.10 1.68 -7.87
N PRO A 406 -20.17 2.67 -7.84
CA PRO A 406 -20.02 3.58 -6.71
C PRO A 406 -21.30 4.35 -6.37
#